data_AF-A0A6C0R9F3-F1
#
_entry.id   AF-A0A6C0R9F3-F1
#
_cell.length_a   1.000
_cell.length_b   1.000
_cell.length_c   1.000
_cell.angle_alpha   90.00
_cell.angle_beta   90.00
_cell.angle_gamma   90.00
#
_symmetry.space_group_name_H-M   'P 1'
#
loop_
_entity.id
_entity.type
_entity.pdbx_description
1 polymer ?
#
loop_
_entity_poly.entity_id
_entity_poly.type
_entity_poly.pdbx_seq_one_letter_code
_entity_poly.pdbx_strand_id
1 'polypeptide(L)'
;MNILLIYPEKENTTKGFEAFFQKLLNKPTEDPRALIEISIQLPITWERKLLDLNQEKLNTKDLQWADYVIIKADLQQRLSTVNLIEKCKLAGKKIIAEGELFDTQPNDFENVDHLILNQATFDPFVRDVESNTTRRIYSTYFRKEKLRQTAYSLLGFSGYFSRNIHPFSA
;
A
#
# COMPACT_ATOMS: atom_id res chain seq x y z
N MET A 1 6.27 -4.58 20.62
CA MET A 1 5.19 -4.94 19.69
C MET A 1 5.81 -5.66 18.51
N ASN A 2 5.19 -6.74 18.04
CA ASN A 2 5.69 -7.58 16.96
C ASN A 2 4.96 -7.25 15.66
N ILE A 3 5.71 -6.92 14.61
CA ILE A 3 5.18 -6.59 13.28
C ILE A 3 5.66 -7.63 12.27
N LEU A 4 4.72 -8.24 11.56
CA LEU A 4 5.00 -9.07 10.41
C LEU A 4 4.74 -8.27 9.13
N LEU A 5 5.80 -7.96 8.39
CA LEU A 5 5.74 -7.28 7.11
C LEU A 5 5.71 -8.33 6.00
N ILE A 6 4.67 -8.31 5.17
CA ILE A 6 4.46 -9.31 4.13
C ILE A 6 4.38 -8.63 2.77
N TYR A 7 5.17 -9.15 1.82
CA TYR A 7 5.02 -8.88 0.40
C TYR A 7 4.30 -10.05 -0.25
N PRO A 8 3.06 -9.89 -0.78
CA PRO A 8 2.30 -11.00 -1.32
C PRO A 8 2.91 -11.62 -2.58
N GLU A 9 2.44 -12.80 -2.96
CA GLU A 9 2.89 -13.45 -4.19
C GLU A 9 2.37 -12.67 -5.41
N LYS A 10 3.24 -12.39 -6.37
CA LYS A 10 2.85 -11.80 -7.66
C LYS A 10 2.13 -12.84 -8.50
N GLU A 11 1.09 -12.42 -9.21
CA GLU A 11 0.44 -13.26 -10.20
C GLU A 11 1.43 -13.57 -11.34
N ASN A 12 1.96 -14.80 -11.36
CA ASN A 12 2.87 -15.24 -12.40
C ASN A 12 2.12 -15.37 -13.73
N THR A 13 2.33 -14.42 -14.64
CA THR A 13 1.94 -14.54 -16.05
C THR A 13 2.92 -15.42 -16.84
N THR A 14 4.14 -15.62 -16.32
CA THR A 14 5.13 -16.57 -16.85
C THR A 14 4.75 -18.01 -16.50
N LYS A 15 4.09 -18.67 -17.45
CA LYS A 15 3.84 -20.12 -17.40
C LYS A 15 5.01 -20.89 -18.01
N GLY A 16 5.36 -22.03 -17.43
CA GLY A 16 6.28 -23.00 -18.03
C GLY A 16 7.71 -22.99 -17.48
N PHE A 17 8.66 -23.37 -18.31
CA PHE A 17 10.04 -23.71 -17.95
C PHE A 17 10.82 -22.54 -17.31
N GLU A 18 10.48 -21.29 -17.64
CA GLU A 18 11.09 -20.09 -17.05
C GLU A 18 10.78 -19.93 -15.56
N ALA A 19 9.53 -20.14 -15.14
CA ALA A 19 9.16 -20.05 -13.71
C ALA A 19 9.85 -21.15 -12.88
N PHE A 20 10.01 -22.34 -13.47
CA PHE A 20 10.78 -23.43 -12.87
C PHE A 20 12.27 -23.07 -12.74
N PHE A 21 12.88 -22.51 -13.79
CA PHE A 21 14.27 -22.07 -13.74
C PHE A 21 14.52 -20.90 -12.78
N GLN A 22 13.62 -19.92 -12.69
CA GLN A 22 13.74 -18.81 -11.73
C GLN A 22 13.68 -19.33 -10.28
N LYS A 23 12.77 -20.28 -9.97
CA LYS A 23 12.72 -20.96 -8.67
C LYS A 23 13.97 -21.81 -8.40
N LEU A 24 14.49 -22.50 -9.41
CA LEU A 24 15.69 -23.33 -9.29
C LEU A 24 16.96 -22.49 -9.05
N LEU A 25 16.99 -21.28 -9.60
CA LEU A 25 18.13 -20.37 -9.54
C LEU A 25 18.14 -19.45 -8.30
N ASN A 26 17.13 -19.53 -7.41
CA ASN A 26 16.96 -18.62 -6.27
C ASN A 26 17.15 -17.14 -6.65
N LYS A 27 16.78 -16.75 -7.88
CA LYS A 27 16.88 -15.35 -8.27
C LYS A 27 15.77 -14.61 -7.54
N PRO A 28 16.09 -13.58 -6.72
CA PRO A 28 15.08 -12.82 -6.02
C PRO A 28 14.18 -12.14 -7.05
N THR A 29 12.92 -12.58 -7.09
CA THR A 29 11.86 -11.96 -7.88
C THR A 29 11.37 -10.73 -7.13
N GLU A 30 12.02 -9.62 -7.42
CA GLU A 30 11.73 -8.27 -6.92
C GLU A 30 12.02 -8.01 -5.44
N ASP A 31 12.46 -6.78 -5.21
CA ASP A 31 13.45 -6.42 -4.20
C ASP A 31 12.81 -6.28 -2.79
N PRO A 32 13.31 -6.99 -1.75
CA PRO A 32 12.89 -6.81 -0.35
C PRO A 32 13.00 -5.36 0.16
N ARG A 33 13.62 -4.47 -0.64
CA ARG A 33 13.64 -3.03 -0.46
C ARG A 33 12.30 -2.41 -0.04
N ALA A 34 11.17 -2.78 -0.65
CA ALA A 34 9.89 -2.15 -0.31
C ALA A 34 9.48 -2.41 1.16
N LEU A 35 9.73 -3.62 1.67
CA LEU A 35 9.47 -3.94 3.08
C LEU A 35 10.47 -3.26 4.01
N ILE A 36 11.73 -3.12 3.58
CA ILE A 36 12.77 -2.41 4.34
C ILE A 36 12.42 -0.92 4.49
N GLU A 37 11.92 -0.28 3.45
CA GLU A 37 11.51 1.14 3.47
C GLU A 37 10.39 1.40 4.49
N ILE A 38 9.41 0.49 4.59
CA ILE A 38 8.39 0.56 5.65
C ILE A 38 9.03 0.31 7.02
N SER A 39 9.87 -0.72 7.15
CA SER A 39 10.50 -1.11 8.41
C SER A 39 11.25 0.04 9.09
N ILE A 40 11.94 0.87 8.30
CA ILE A 40 12.70 2.05 8.75
C ILE A 40 11.80 3.12 9.38
N GLN A 41 10.53 3.23 8.96
CA GLN A 41 9.59 4.22 9.47
C GLN A 41 8.93 3.81 10.81
N LEU A 42 9.11 2.56 11.23
CA LEU A 42 8.53 2.06 12.47
C LEU A 42 9.47 2.31 13.67
N PRO A 43 8.98 2.39 14.92
CA PRO A 43 9.81 2.51 16.10
C PRO A 43 10.85 1.40 16.24
N ILE A 44 12.06 1.74 16.65
CA ILE A 44 13.14 0.75 16.84
C ILE A 44 12.81 -0.30 17.90
N THR A 45 11.92 0.02 18.84
CA THR A 45 11.43 -0.87 19.90
C THR A 45 10.42 -1.92 19.44
N TRP A 46 9.98 -1.87 18.17
CA TRP A 46 9.07 -2.87 17.60
C TRP A 46 9.89 -4.00 16.99
N GLU A 47 9.60 -5.25 17.34
CA GLU A 47 10.24 -6.40 16.70
C GLU A 47 9.64 -6.62 15.32
N ARG A 48 10.46 -6.99 14.33
CA ARG A 48 10.02 -7.09 12.93
C ARG A 48 10.44 -8.42 12.31
N LYS A 49 9.55 -8.97 11.51
CA LYS A 49 9.84 -10.05 10.55
C LYS A 49 9.39 -9.60 9.17
N LEU A 50 10.22 -9.83 8.17
CA LEU A 50 9.92 -9.60 6.77
C LEU A 50 9.69 -10.96 6.11
N LEU A 51 8.61 -11.07 5.34
CA LEU A 51 8.21 -12.31 4.68
C LEU A 51 7.83 -11.98 3.24
N ASP A 52 8.59 -12.52 2.29
CA ASP A 52 8.27 -12.43 0.87
C ASP A 52 7.59 -13.72 0.41
N LEU A 53 6.28 -13.64 0.09
CA LEU A 53 5.50 -14.81 -0.33
C LEU A 53 5.89 -15.37 -1.69
N ASN A 54 6.72 -14.66 -2.47
CA ASN A 54 7.29 -15.18 -3.70
C ASN A 54 8.41 -16.21 -3.41
N GLN A 55 9.05 -16.13 -2.24
CA GLN A 55 10.20 -16.96 -1.87
C GLN A 55 9.83 -18.02 -0.82
N GLU A 56 8.96 -17.68 0.13
CA GLU A 56 8.63 -18.53 1.26
C GLU A 56 7.14 -18.50 1.60
N LYS A 57 6.68 -19.49 2.37
CA LYS A 57 5.26 -19.63 2.73
C LYS A 57 4.97 -18.98 4.08
N LEU A 58 3.82 -18.34 4.18
CA LEU A 58 3.28 -17.89 5.45
C LEU A 58 2.88 -19.08 6.32
N ASN A 59 3.49 -19.16 7.50
CA ASN A 59 3.19 -20.19 8.48
C ASN A 59 2.32 -19.63 9.61
N THR A 60 1.51 -20.50 10.24
CA THR A 60 0.64 -20.11 11.37
C THR A 60 1.43 -19.52 12.54
N LYS A 61 2.66 -19.97 12.76
CA LYS A 61 3.54 -19.46 13.84
C LYS A 61 3.88 -17.98 13.64
N ASP A 62 4.07 -17.53 12.40
CA ASP A 62 4.39 -16.13 12.12
C ASP A 62 3.18 -15.23 12.37
N LEU A 63 1.99 -15.68 11.97
CA LEU A 63 0.75 -14.98 12.32
C LEU A 63 0.55 -14.92 13.83
N GLN A 64 0.71 -16.04 14.55
CA GLN A 64 0.57 -16.08 16.00
C GLN A 64 1.53 -15.12 16.71
N TRP A 65 2.78 -15.04 16.24
CA TRP A 65 3.80 -14.15 16.78
C TRP A 65 3.49 -12.65 16.60
N ALA A 66 2.83 -12.28 15.50
CA ALA A 66 2.59 -10.89 15.13
C ALA A 66 1.43 -10.26 15.92
N ASP A 67 1.60 -9.02 16.38
CA ASP A 67 0.51 -8.18 16.88
C ASP A 67 -0.22 -7.48 15.72
N TYR A 68 0.54 -7.01 14.74
CA TYR A 68 0.05 -6.45 13.48
C TYR A 68 0.71 -7.12 12.28
N VAL A 69 -0.05 -7.20 11.19
CA VAL A 69 0.45 -7.61 9.88
C VAL A 69 0.40 -6.41 8.96
N ILE A 70 1.56 -6.00 8.42
CA ILE A 70 1.65 -5.00 7.36
C ILE A 70 1.72 -5.73 6.02
N ILE A 71 0.83 -5.39 5.10
CA ILE A 71 0.82 -5.93 3.74
C ILE A 71 1.22 -4.81 2.77
N LYS A 72 2.37 -4.98 2.11
CA LYS A 72 2.79 -4.13 0.97
C LYS A 72 2.35 -4.81 -0.31
N ALA A 73 1.42 -4.23 -1.06
CA ALA A 73 0.94 -4.87 -2.30
C ALA A 73 0.86 -3.91 -3.48
N ASP A 74 1.21 -4.44 -4.64
CA ASP A 74 1.06 -3.83 -5.96
C ASP A 74 -0.15 -4.44 -6.70
N LEU A 75 -0.61 -3.82 -7.79
CA LEU A 75 -1.82 -4.25 -8.50
C LEU A 75 -1.81 -5.73 -8.93
N GLN A 76 -0.64 -6.24 -9.33
CA GLN A 76 -0.46 -7.63 -9.80
C GLN A 76 -0.51 -8.68 -8.67
N GLN A 77 -0.66 -8.24 -7.42
CA GLN A 77 -0.70 -9.10 -6.24
C GLN A 77 -2.12 -9.22 -5.66
N ARG A 78 -3.15 -8.74 -6.37
CA ARG A 78 -4.51 -8.65 -5.85
C ARG A 78 -5.04 -9.99 -5.34
N LEU A 79 -4.95 -11.06 -6.14
CA LEU A 79 -5.46 -12.38 -5.72
C LEU A 79 -4.73 -12.90 -4.47
N SER A 80 -3.41 -12.78 -4.42
CA SER A 80 -2.61 -13.20 -3.26
C SER A 80 -2.94 -12.37 -2.02
N THR A 81 -3.13 -11.07 -2.20
CA THR A 81 -3.46 -10.12 -1.13
C THR A 81 -4.82 -10.41 -0.50
N VAL A 82 -5.86 -10.65 -1.30
CA VAL A 82 -7.20 -10.97 -0.79
C VAL A 82 -7.16 -12.24 0.05
N ASN A 83 -6.53 -13.30 -0.46
CA ASN A 83 -6.35 -14.56 0.28
C ASN A 83 -5.55 -14.38 1.57
N LEU A 84 -4.53 -13.52 1.56
CA LEU A 84 -3.71 -13.20 2.73
C LEU A 84 -4.54 -12.48 3.80
N ILE A 85 -5.33 -11.47 3.40
CA ILE A 85 -6.19 -10.70 4.30
C ILE A 85 -7.19 -11.64 5.01
N GLU A 86 -7.82 -12.56 4.27
CA GLU A 86 -8.72 -13.56 4.86
C GLU A 86 -8.02 -14.42 5.92
N LYS A 87 -6.82 -14.94 5.63
CA LYS A 87 -6.03 -15.72 6.59
C LYS A 87 -5.69 -14.92 7.84
N CYS A 88 -5.28 -13.66 7.67
CA CYS A 88 -4.97 -12.77 8.79
C CYS A 88 -6.21 -12.50 9.66
N LYS A 89 -7.39 -12.31 9.04
CA LYS A 89 -8.65 -12.13 9.76
C LYS A 89 -9.09 -13.38 10.51
N LEU A 90 -9.00 -14.55 9.89
CA LEU A 90 -9.28 -15.82 10.56
C LEU A 90 -8.34 -16.05 11.77
N ALA A 91 -7.11 -15.55 11.70
CA ALA A 91 -6.16 -15.56 12.81
C ALA A 91 -6.35 -14.43 13.84
N GLY A 92 -7.38 -13.58 13.68
CA GLY A 92 -7.68 -12.46 14.58
C GLY A 92 -6.64 -11.33 14.56
N LYS A 93 -5.91 -11.18 13.46
CA LYS A 93 -4.80 -10.21 13.34
C LYS A 93 -5.29 -8.87 12.82
N LYS A 94 -4.70 -7.79 13.35
CA LYS A 94 -4.89 -6.43 12.83
C LYS A 94 -4.03 -6.24 11.60
N ILE A 95 -4.65 -5.71 10.54
CA ILE A 95 -4.06 -5.58 9.22
C ILE A 95 -3.84 -4.11 8.90
N ILE A 96 -2.62 -3.79 8.50
CA ILE A 96 -2.25 -2.50 7.93
C ILE A 96 -1.88 -2.76 6.47
N ALA A 97 -2.42 -1.98 5.55
CA ALA A 97 -2.17 -2.16 4.13
C ALA A 97 -1.61 -0.88 3.50
N GLU A 98 -0.60 -1.06 2.65
CA GLU A 98 0.10 0.00 1.93
C GLU A 98 0.49 -0.49 0.53
N GLY A 99 0.52 0.43 -0.44
CA GLY A 99 0.94 0.17 -1.82
C GLY A 99 -0.15 0.43 -2.86
N GLU A 100 0.25 0.33 -4.13
CA GLU A 100 -0.56 0.74 -5.29
C GLU A 100 -1.94 0.06 -5.34
N LEU A 101 -2.02 -1.21 -4.92
CA LEU A 101 -3.28 -1.94 -4.89
C LEU A 101 -4.32 -1.25 -3.97
N PHE A 102 -3.88 -0.73 -2.84
CA PHE A 102 -4.75 -0.10 -1.86
C PHE A 102 -5.03 1.37 -2.21
N ASP A 103 -4.08 2.05 -2.85
CA ASP A 103 -4.25 3.42 -3.36
C ASP A 103 -5.31 3.51 -4.45
N THR A 104 -5.29 2.55 -5.37
CA THR A 104 -6.20 2.52 -6.53
C THR A 104 -7.61 2.04 -6.17
N GLN A 105 -7.73 1.11 -5.22
CA GLN A 105 -8.98 0.43 -4.91
C GLN A 105 -9.26 0.35 -3.39
N PRO A 106 -9.21 1.46 -2.63
CA PRO A 106 -9.29 1.43 -1.16
C PRO A 106 -10.65 0.93 -0.62
N ASN A 107 -11.72 1.08 -1.42
CA ASN A 107 -13.07 0.63 -1.07
C ASN A 107 -13.23 -0.89 -1.18
N ASP A 108 -12.35 -1.59 -1.89
CA ASP A 108 -12.42 -3.05 -2.01
C ASP A 108 -11.89 -3.75 -0.74
N PHE A 109 -11.22 -3.01 0.14
CA PHE A 109 -10.53 -3.52 1.32
C PHE A 109 -11.15 -2.97 2.61
N GLU A 110 -12.49 -2.88 2.67
CA GLU A 110 -13.26 -2.45 3.85
C GLU A 110 -12.90 -3.22 5.12
N ASN A 111 -12.57 -4.50 4.96
CA ASN A 111 -12.15 -5.39 6.02
C ASN A 111 -10.74 -5.10 6.56
N VAL A 112 -9.90 -4.29 5.91
CA VAL A 112 -8.58 -3.90 6.46
C VAL A 112 -8.73 -2.84 7.55
N ASP A 113 -7.99 -3.02 8.65
CA ASP A 113 -8.10 -2.17 9.84
C ASP A 113 -7.49 -0.79 9.63
N HIS A 114 -6.35 -0.72 8.92
CA HIS A 114 -5.64 0.53 8.63
C HIS A 114 -5.12 0.56 7.19
N LEU A 115 -5.44 1.62 6.45
CA LEU A 115 -4.92 1.90 5.12
C LEU A 115 -3.93 3.07 5.19
N ILE A 116 -2.71 2.85 4.73
CA ILE A 116 -1.70 3.87 4.50
C ILE A 116 -1.71 4.16 3.01
N LEU A 117 -2.25 5.31 2.61
CA LEU A 117 -2.57 5.61 1.23
C LEU A 117 -1.78 6.81 0.69
N ASN A 118 -1.46 6.76 -0.59
CA ASN A 118 -0.87 7.83 -1.39
C ASN A 118 0.51 8.24 -0.84
N GLN A 119 1.36 7.25 -0.58
CA GLN A 119 2.72 7.45 -0.04
C GLN A 119 2.73 8.19 1.32
N ALA A 120 1.69 8.01 2.13
CA ALA A 120 1.70 8.52 3.50
C ALA A 120 2.79 7.83 4.32
N THR A 121 3.46 8.61 5.18
CA THR A 121 4.42 8.03 6.13
C THR A 121 3.70 7.27 7.23
N PHE A 122 4.38 6.34 7.87
CA PHE A 122 3.84 5.61 9.01
C PHE A 122 3.83 6.44 10.31
N ASP A 123 4.51 7.60 10.38
CA ASP A 123 4.61 8.38 11.63
C ASP A 123 3.26 8.73 12.28
N PRO A 124 2.22 9.18 11.52
CA PRO A 124 0.92 9.45 12.10
C PRO A 124 0.25 8.17 12.63
N PHE A 125 0.41 7.05 11.94
CA PHE A 125 -0.10 5.76 12.41
C PHE A 125 0.61 5.31 13.69
N VAL A 126 1.93 5.41 13.73
CA VAL A 126 2.74 5.06 14.90
C VAL A 126 2.31 5.87 16.13
N ARG A 127 2.16 7.19 15.99
CA ARG A 127 1.66 8.05 17.06
C ARG A 127 0.28 7.61 17.54
N ASP A 128 -0.64 7.35 16.60
CA ASP A 128 -2.01 6.96 16.93
C ASP A 128 -2.07 5.54 17.57
N VAL A 129 -1.11 4.65 17.28
CA VAL A 129 -0.96 3.36 17.97
C VAL A 129 -0.52 3.57 19.42
N GLU A 130 0.49 4.41 19.65
CA GLU A 130 1.01 4.69 21.00
C GLU A 130 -0.04 5.38 21.90
N SER A 131 -0.93 6.18 21.32
CA SER A 131 -2.04 6.83 22.03
C SER A 131 -3.35 6.02 22.05
N ASN A 132 -3.40 4.83 21.44
CA ASN A 132 -4.63 4.04 21.24
C ASN A 132 -5.77 4.80 20.54
N THR A 133 -5.44 5.69 19.60
CA THR A 133 -6.39 6.51 18.81
C THR A 133 -6.30 6.23 17.31
N THR A 134 -6.01 4.98 16.93
CA THR A 134 -5.82 4.58 15.53
C THR A 134 -7.06 4.86 14.66
N ARG A 135 -6.82 5.37 13.45
CA ARG A 135 -7.83 5.60 12.41
C ARG A 135 -7.79 4.54 11.33
N ARG A 136 -8.88 4.38 10.57
CA ARG A 136 -8.88 3.46 9.43
C ARG A 136 -8.03 3.95 8.25
N ILE A 137 -7.95 5.25 8.00
CA ILE A 137 -7.25 5.79 6.81
C ILE A 137 -6.25 6.85 7.24
N TYR A 138 -5.02 6.69 6.75
CA TYR A 138 -3.93 7.65 6.79
C TYR A 138 -3.56 7.98 5.35
N SER A 139 -3.66 9.24 4.96
CA SER A 139 -3.34 9.63 3.58
C SER A 139 -2.70 11.00 3.50
N THR A 140 -1.82 11.18 2.51
CA THR A 140 -1.21 12.48 2.15
C THR A 140 -2.18 13.38 1.39
N TYR A 141 -3.21 12.82 0.75
CA TYR A 141 -4.32 13.63 0.29
C TYR A 141 -4.97 14.23 1.54
N PHE A 142 -4.69 15.51 1.75
CA PHE A 142 -5.39 16.37 2.67
C PHE A 142 -6.86 15.97 2.67
N ARG A 143 -7.45 15.83 3.87
CA ARG A 143 -8.89 15.99 4.04
C ARG A 143 -9.25 17.19 3.18
N LYS A 144 -9.93 16.99 2.05
CA LYS A 144 -10.61 18.07 1.34
C LYS A 144 -11.66 18.56 2.34
N GLU A 145 -11.25 19.40 3.29
CA GLU A 145 -12.13 20.47 3.69
C GLU A 145 -12.58 21.09 2.39
N LYS A 146 -13.90 21.06 2.19
CA LYS A 146 -14.61 21.52 1.00
C LYS A 146 -13.85 22.72 0.45
N LEU A 147 -13.06 22.52 -0.61
CA LEU A 147 -12.28 23.60 -1.22
C LEU A 147 -13.30 24.70 -1.48
N ARG A 148 -13.23 25.80 -0.72
CA ARG A 148 -14.05 26.97 -1.04
C ARG A 148 -13.66 27.32 -2.47
N GLN A 149 -14.63 27.29 -3.38
CA GLN A 149 -14.47 27.66 -4.78
C GLN A 149 -13.90 29.09 -4.88
N THR A 150 -12.59 29.24 -4.74
CA THR A 150 -11.95 30.56 -4.72
C THR A 150 -10.54 30.53 -5.30
N ALA A 151 -10.19 29.50 -6.06
CA ALA A 151 -8.95 29.47 -6.86
C ALA A 151 -9.20 29.76 -8.35
N TYR A 152 -10.43 30.02 -8.78
CA TYR A 152 -10.70 30.46 -10.16
C TYR A 152 -10.16 31.86 -10.46
N SER A 153 -9.95 32.70 -9.44
CA SER A 153 -9.36 34.04 -9.61
C SER A 153 -7.85 34.03 -9.86
N LEU A 154 -7.15 32.95 -9.50
CA LEU A 154 -5.69 32.84 -9.66
C LEU A 154 -5.27 32.44 -11.08
N LEU A 155 -6.20 31.92 -11.89
CA LEU A 155 -5.88 31.34 -13.18
C LEU A 155 -5.81 32.37 -14.32
N GLY A 156 -6.08 33.66 -14.11
CA GLY A 156 -5.76 34.72 -15.09
C GLY A 156 -6.23 34.48 -16.54
N PHE A 157 -7.20 33.58 -16.76
CA PHE A 157 -7.48 32.98 -18.08
C PHE A 157 -8.38 33.85 -18.96
N SER A 158 -8.49 35.15 -18.65
CA SER A 158 -9.24 36.11 -19.46
C SER A 158 -8.44 36.66 -20.66
N GLY A 159 -7.12 36.44 -20.75
CA GLY A 159 -6.27 37.08 -21.75
C GLY A 159 -5.78 36.21 -22.91
N TYR A 160 -5.88 34.87 -22.80
CA TYR A 160 -5.26 33.94 -23.74
C TYR A 160 -6.19 33.45 -24.86
N PHE A 161 -7.50 33.43 -24.65
CA PHE A 161 -8.47 32.97 -25.65
C PHE A 161 -8.93 34.05 -26.65
N SER A 162 -8.65 35.33 -26.40
CA SER A 162 -9.04 36.43 -27.30
C SER A 162 -8.04 36.70 -28.43
N ARG A 163 -6.87 36.03 -28.46
CA ARG A 163 -5.80 36.34 -29.42
C ARG A 163 -5.55 35.32 -30.53
N ASN A 164 -6.26 34.18 -30.55
CA ASN A 164 -6.02 33.12 -31.56
C ASN A 164 -7.27 32.62 -32.29
N ILE A 165 -8.37 33.37 -32.29
CA ILE A 165 -9.45 33.16 -33.26
C ILE A 165 -9.26 34.19 -34.37
N HIS A 166 -8.46 33.82 -35.38
CA HIS A 166 -8.57 34.45 -36.69
C HIS A 166 -9.88 33.96 -37.31
N PRO A 167 -10.86 34.82 -37.63
CA PRO A 167 -11.95 34.43 -38.50
C PRO A 167 -11.38 34.27 -39.91
N PHE A 168 -11.55 33.09 -40.50
CA PHE A 168 -11.57 32.98 -41.95
C PHE A 168 -12.62 33.96 -42.47
N SER A 169 -12.20 34.94 -43.25
CA SER A 169 -13.08 35.83 -43.99
C SER A 169 -12.69 35.82 -45.46
N ALA A 170 -13.65 35.34 -46.26
CA ALA A 170 -13.80 35.38 -47.72
C ALA A 170 -12.81 34.58 -48.58
#